data_AF-A0A7K7KEB8-F1
#
_entry.id   AF-A0A7K7KEB8-F1
#
_cell.length_a   1.000
_cell.length_b   1.000
_cell.length_c   1.000
_cell.angle_alpha   90.00
_cell.angle_beta   90.00
_cell.angle_gamma   90.00
#
_symmetry.space_group_name_H-M   'P 1'
#
loop_
_entity.id
_entity.type
_entity.pdbx_description
1 polymer ?
#
loop_
_entity_poly.entity_id
_entity_poly.type
_entity_poly.pdbx_seq_one_letter_code
_entity_poly.pdbx_strand_id
1 'polypeptide(L)'
;QCSPWKDNACCTANTSLEAHKDQSYLYNFNWNHCGVMPPKCKRHFIQDTCLYECSPNLGPWIQQVDSSWRRERILHVPLCREDCEEWWQDCKDALTCKENWHKGWNWATGTNRCPWGSECRPFHQVFPRPQDLCEKIWSGSFRLSPERRGSGRCIQMWFDPARGNPNVAVARYYAGIKRSSPGQEGTLAPQSDGSGRALPCPALLLLPLLPLALLLLLPPELGGSRAWGSL
;
A
#
# COMPACT_ATOMS: atom_id res chain seq x y z
N GLN A 1 -13.90 -11.39 -13.50
CA GLN A 1 -14.03 -10.19 -12.65
C GLN A 1 -13.23 -9.01 -13.22
N CYS A 2 -11.99 -9.20 -13.67
CA CYS A 2 -11.20 -8.08 -14.26
C CYS A 2 -11.59 -7.65 -15.70
N SER A 3 -12.61 -8.25 -16.32
CA SER A 3 -13.06 -7.88 -17.67
C SER A 3 -13.58 -6.44 -17.87
N PRO A 4 -14.06 -5.69 -16.85
CA PRO A 4 -14.45 -4.29 -17.04
C PRO A 4 -13.32 -3.33 -17.43
N TRP A 5 -12.06 -3.74 -17.29
CA TRP A 5 -10.88 -2.96 -17.69
C TRP A 5 -10.36 -3.32 -19.09
N LYS A 6 -10.96 -4.30 -19.79
CA LYS A 6 -10.41 -4.89 -21.05
C LYS A 6 -9.99 -3.88 -22.13
N ASP A 7 -10.66 -2.73 -22.21
CA ASP A 7 -10.47 -1.74 -23.28
C ASP A 7 -9.30 -0.78 -22.97
N ASN A 8 -8.88 -0.68 -21.70
CA ASN A 8 -7.71 0.06 -21.26
C ASN A 8 -7.30 -0.41 -19.84
N ALA A 9 -6.26 -1.25 -19.76
CA ALA A 9 -5.78 -1.85 -18.52
C ALA A 9 -4.27 -1.72 -18.35
N CYS A 10 -3.82 -1.66 -17.09
CA CYS A 10 -2.41 -1.79 -16.71
C CYS A 10 -1.97 -3.26 -16.56
N CYS A 11 -2.91 -4.18 -16.36
CA CYS A 11 -2.63 -5.60 -16.12
C CYS A 11 -2.53 -6.41 -17.42
N THR A 12 -1.82 -7.54 -17.36
CA THR A 12 -1.79 -8.52 -18.45
C THR A 12 -2.96 -9.51 -18.35
N ALA A 13 -3.24 -10.23 -19.44
CA ALA A 13 -4.20 -11.34 -19.40
C ALA A 13 -3.83 -12.40 -18.34
N ASN A 14 -2.54 -12.70 -18.18
CA ASN A 14 -2.04 -13.66 -17.18
C ASN A 14 -2.31 -13.15 -15.75
N THR A 15 -1.96 -11.90 -15.45
CA THR A 15 -2.28 -11.21 -14.19
C THR A 15 -3.78 -11.30 -13.88
N SER A 16 -4.63 -11.09 -14.90
CA SER A 16 -6.09 -11.13 -14.73
C SER A 16 -6.62 -12.53 -14.41
N LEU A 17 -6.00 -13.61 -14.91
CA LEU A 17 -6.35 -14.99 -14.57
C LEU A 17 -5.92 -15.33 -13.14
N GLU A 18 -4.69 -14.96 -12.77
CA GLU A 18 -4.14 -15.21 -11.44
C GLU A 18 -4.86 -14.47 -10.31
N ALA A 19 -5.42 -13.29 -10.58
CA ALA A 19 -6.24 -12.56 -9.62
C ALA A 19 -7.43 -13.39 -9.09
N HIS A 20 -7.83 -14.46 -9.79
CA HIS A 20 -8.95 -15.33 -9.41
C HIS A 20 -8.52 -16.62 -8.68
N LYS A 21 -7.22 -16.94 -8.61
CA LYS A 21 -6.69 -18.15 -7.97
C LYS A 21 -6.31 -17.89 -6.51
N ASP A 22 -6.46 -18.91 -5.66
CA ASP A 22 -5.83 -18.90 -4.33
C ASP A 22 -4.32 -19.11 -4.49
N GLN A 23 -3.51 -18.42 -3.68
CA GLN A 23 -2.04 -18.58 -3.66
C GLN A 23 -1.38 -18.39 -5.04
N SER A 24 -1.93 -17.46 -5.84
CA SER A 24 -1.42 -17.15 -7.18
C SER A 24 -0.05 -16.50 -7.17
N TYR A 25 0.68 -16.53 -8.29
CA TYR A 25 2.06 -16.03 -8.34
C TYR A 25 2.19 -14.54 -7.98
N LEU A 26 1.10 -13.76 -8.10
CA LEU A 26 1.09 -12.31 -7.82
C LEU A 26 1.61 -11.99 -6.42
N TYR A 27 1.15 -12.74 -5.41
CA TYR A 27 1.40 -12.46 -4.00
C TYR A 27 1.56 -13.72 -3.13
N ASN A 28 1.40 -14.92 -3.70
CA ASN A 28 1.30 -16.21 -3.00
C ASN A 28 0.31 -16.17 -1.81
N PHE A 29 -0.76 -15.37 -1.96
CA PHE A 29 -1.63 -15.00 -0.86
C PHE A 29 -2.76 -16.01 -0.66
N ASN A 30 -2.86 -16.51 0.56
CA ASN A 30 -3.89 -17.40 1.05
C ASN A 30 -5.07 -16.60 1.63
N TRP A 31 -6.14 -16.50 0.86
CA TRP A 31 -7.43 -15.96 1.33
C TRP A 31 -8.05 -16.82 2.44
N ASN A 32 -7.71 -18.11 2.52
CA ASN A 32 -8.26 -19.11 3.44
C ASN A 32 -7.41 -19.31 4.72
N HIS A 33 -6.71 -18.27 5.20
CA HIS A 33 -5.79 -18.36 6.34
C HIS A 33 -6.47 -18.67 7.69
N CYS A 34 -7.79 -18.49 7.78
CA CYS A 34 -8.63 -18.82 8.94
C CYS A 34 -9.74 -19.83 8.60
N GLY A 35 -9.52 -20.70 7.61
CA GLY A 35 -10.56 -21.57 7.03
C GLY A 35 -11.09 -21.02 5.71
N VAL A 36 -12.04 -21.73 5.08
CA VAL A 36 -12.54 -21.39 3.73
C VAL A 36 -13.27 -20.04 3.76
N MET A 37 -12.78 -19.07 2.99
CA MET A 37 -13.41 -17.77 2.85
C MET A 37 -14.72 -17.90 2.04
N PRO A 38 -15.86 -17.36 2.52
CA PRO A 38 -17.11 -17.38 1.77
C PRO A 38 -16.95 -16.76 0.37
N PRO A 39 -17.50 -17.37 -0.71
CA PRO A 39 -17.35 -16.83 -2.07
C PRO A 39 -17.86 -15.39 -2.24
N LYS A 40 -18.90 -15.01 -1.50
CA LYS A 40 -19.42 -13.63 -1.45
C LYS A 40 -18.40 -12.63 -0.90
N CYS A 41 -17.57 -13.02 0.06
CA CYS A 41 -16.49 -12.20 0.57
C CYS A 41 -15.29 -12.20 -0.41
N LYS A 42 -14.86 -13.39 -0.85
CA LYS A 42 -13.70 -13.57 -1.73
C LYS A 42 -13.78 -12.79 -3.04
N ARG A 43 -14.99 -12.64 -3.62
CA ARG A 43 -15.18 -11.84 -4.85
C ARG A 43 -14.71 -10.38 -4.69
N HIS A 44 -14.86 -9.76 -3.52
CA HIS A 44 -14.41 -8.39 -3.31
C HIS A 44 -12.88 -8.29 -3.30
N PHE A 45 -12.18 -9.25 -2.72
CA PHE A 45 -10.70 -9.33 -2.79
C PHE A 45 -10.19 -9.57 -4.22
N ILE A 46 -10.91 -10.37 -5.02
CA ILE A 46 -10.60 -10.54 -6.45
C ILE A 46 -10.83 -9.23 -7.21
N GLN A 47 -11.95 -8.54 -6.98
CA GLN A 47 -12.27 -7.27 -7.65
C GLN A 47 -11.32 -6.13 -7.22
N ASP A 48 -10.89 -6.12 -5.97
CA ASP A 48 -9.85 -5.22 -5.44
C ASP A 48 -8.51 -5.46 -6.14
N THR A 49 -8.09 -6.74 -6.26
CA THR A 49 -6.92 -7.13 -7.06
C THR A 49 -7.06 -6.65 -8.50
N CYS A 50 -8.23 -6.84 -9.14
CA CYS A 50 -8.48 -6.31 -10.49
C CYS A 50 -8.37 -4.78 -10.54
N LEU A 51 -8.89 -4.04 -9.56
CA LEU A 51 -8.77 -2.57 -9.51
C LEU A 51 -7.30 -2.15 -9.38
N TYR A 52 -6.56 -2.75 -8.45
CA TYR A 52 -5.16 -2.42 -8.18
C TYR A 52 -4.25 -2.73 -9.38
N GLU A 53 -4.36 -3.94 -9.94
CA GLU A 53 -3.51 -4.39 -11.05
C GLU A 53 -3.91 -3.75 -12.39
N CYS A 54 -5.21 -3.59 -12.66
CA CYS A 54 -5.68 -3.25 -14.00
C CYS A 54 -6.05 -1.77 -14.20
N SER A 55 -6.28 -0.96 -13.16
CA SER A 55 -6.88 0.37 -13.34
C SER A 55 -5.87 1.45 -13.76
N PRO A 56 -5.99 2.03 -14.98
CA PRO A 56 -5.16 3.17 -15.40
C PRO A 56 -5.62 4.50 -14.77
N ASN A 57 -6.56 4.46 -13.82
CA ASN A 57 -7.21 5.64 -13.26
C ASN A 57 -6.82 5.92 -11.79
N LEU A 58 -5.84 5.19 -11.25
CA LEU A 58 -5.37 5.38 -9.87
C LEU A 58 -4.22 6.40 -9.73
N GLY A 59 -3.70 6.92 -10.85
CA GLY A 59 -2.59 7.88 -10.92
C GLY A 59 -2.60 9.03 -9.89
N PRO A 60 -3.73 9.71 -9.60
CA PRO A 60 -3.76 10.79 -8.61
C PRO A 60 -3.37 10.40 -7.18
N TRP A 61 -3.37 9.09 -6.86
CA TRP A 61 -3.10 8.54 -5.53
C TRP A 61 -1.84 7.66 -5.47
N ILE A 62 -1.09 7.57 -6.58
CA ILE A 62 0.22 6.92 -6.57
C ILE A 62 1.20 7.78 -5.78
N GLN A 63 1.94 7.14 -4.88
CA GLN A 63 3.03 7.72 -4.10
C GLN A 63 4.26 6.81 -4.16
N GLN A 64 5.46 7.41 -4.15
CA GLN A 64 6.71 6.67 -4.02
C GLN A 64 6.79 6.01 -2.63
N VAL A 65 7.34 4.81 -2.57
CA VAL A 65 7.63 4.10 -1.32
C VAL A 65 8.98 3.40 -1.42
N ASP A 66 9.75 3.49 -0.34
CA ASP A 66 10.99 2.72 -0.20
C ASP A 66 10.62 1.30 0.26
N SER A 67 10.57 0.37 -0.69
CA SER A 67 10.19 -1.03 -0.46
C SER A 67 10.91 -1.96 -1.44
N SER A 68 11.37 -3.10 -0.94
CA SER A 68 12.17 -4.08 -1.69
C SER A 68 11.48 -4.68 -2.93
N TRP A 69 10.15 -4.58 -3.03
CA TRP A 69 9.35 -5.22 -4.08
C TRP A 69 8.46 -4.25 -4.89
N ARG A 70 8.35 -2.98 -4.49
CA ARG A 70 7.63 -1.94 -5.25
C ARG A 70 8.22 -0.57 -4.97
N ARG A 71 8.38 0.24 -6.02
CA ARG A 71 8.79 1.66 -5.91
C ARG A 71 7.62 2.59 -5.64
N GLU A 72 6.42 2.16 -6.02
CA GLU A 72 5.20 2.95 -5.97
C GLU A 72 4.05 2.14 -5.39
N ARG A 73 3.07 2.83 -4.79
CA ARG A 73 1.78 2.24 -4.42
C ARG A 73 0.69 3.30 -4.42
N ILE A 74 -0.56 2.84 -4.41
CA ILE A 74 -1.70 3.70 -4.08
C ILE A 74 -1.78 3.97 -2.57
N LEU A 75 -2.17 5.20 -2.21
CA LEU A 75 -2.52 5.62 -0.86
C LEU A 75 -3.73 6.58 -0.88
N HIS A 76 -4.67 6.35 0.02
CA HIS A 76 -5.88 7.16 0.23
C HIS A 76 -6.78 7.33 -1.00
N VAL A 77 -6.87 6.31 -1.86
CA VAL A 77 -7.84 6.26 -2.95
C VAL A 77 -9.27 6.36 -2.38
N PRO A 78 -10.09 7.34 -2.80
CA PRO A 78 -11.42 7.58 -2.23
C PRO A 78 -12.40 6.54 -2.75
N LEU A 79 -12.47 5.38 -2.10
CA LEU A 79 -13.39 4.30 -2.44
C LEU A 79 -14.83 4.75 -2.21
N CYS A 80 -15.73 4.51 -3.16
CA CYS A 80 -17.14 4.87 -3.01
C CYS A 80 -17.76 4.17 -1.81
N ARG A 81 -18.72 4.85 -1.18
CA ARG A 81 -19.37 4.38 0.05
C ARG A 81 -19.92 2.97 -0.10
N GLU A 82 -20.72 2.74 -1.14
CA GLU A 82 -21.39 1.46 -1.36
C GLU A 82 -20.40 0.31 -1.65
N ASP A 83 -19.30 0.55 -2.37
CA ASP A 83 -18.27 -0.47 -2.61
C ASP A 83 -17.62 -0.97 -1.31
N CYS A 84 -17.38 -0.06 -0.36
CA CYS A 84 -16.81 -0.40 0.94
C CYS A 84 -17.84 -1.05 1.89
N GLU A 85 -19.07 -0.52 1.93
CA GLU A 85 -20.16 -1.06 2.74
C GLU A 85 -20.57 -2.47 2.29
N GLU A 86 -20.68 -2.72 0.98
CA GLU A 86 -20.97 -4.05 0.43
C GLU A 86 -19.85 -5.05 0.70
N TRP A 87 -18.58 -4.66 0.51
CA TRP A 87 -17.42 -5.53 0.81
C TRP A 87 -17.44 -5.95 2.28
N TRP A 88 -17.61 -4.99 3.20
CA TRP A 88 -17.71 -5.30 4.62
C TRP A 88 -18.90 -6.21 4.94
N GLN A 89 -20.09 -5.90 4.41
CA GLN A 89 -21.30 -6.66 4.68
C GLN A 89 -21.22 -8.13 4.20
N ASP A 90 -20.63 -8.38 3.02
CA ASP A 90 -20.43 -9.73 2.49
C ASP A 90 -19.29 -10.50 3.18
N CYS A 91 -18.38 -9.79 3.87
CA CYS A 91 -17.27 -10.39 4.62
C CYS A 91 -17.49 -10.51 6.13
N LYS A 92 -18.45 -9.80 6.74
CA LYS A 92 -18.56 -9.60 8.20
C LYS A 92 -18.54 -10.88 9.05
N ASP A 93 -19.03 -12.00 8.52
CA ASP A 93 -19.12 -13.30 9.20
C ASP A 93 -18.02 -14.30 8.75
N ALA A 94 -17.17 -13.91 7.79
CA ALA A 94 -15.93 -14.62 7.50
C ALA A 94 -14.93 -14.47 8.66
N LEU A 95 -13.88 -15.30 8.68
CA LEU A 95 -12.87 -15.28 9.74
C LEU A 95 -11.54 -14.67 9.26
N THR A 96 -10.88 -13.91 10.14
CA THR A 96 -9.51 -13.43 9.98
C THR A 96 -8.81 -13.33 11.33
N CYS A 97 -7.47 -13.32 11.33
CA CYS A 97 -6.63 -13.18 12.51
C CYS A 97 -5.88 -11.84 12.57
N LYS A 98 -6.09 -10.93 11.61
CA LYS A 98 -5.32 -9.68 11.46
C LYS A 98 -6.16 -8.55 10.85
N GLU A 99 -5.97 -7.33 11.36
CA GLU A 99 -6.51 -6.10 10.75
C GLU A 99 -5.67 -5.55 9.58
N ASN A 100 -4.38 -5.89 9.50
CA ASN A 100 -3.46 -5.37 8.48
C ASN A 100 -2.84 -6.52 7.70
N TRP A 101 -3.19 -6.66 6.43
CA TRP A 101 -2.82 -7.78 5.58
C TRP A 101 -1.58 -7.49 4.71
N HIS A 102 -1.05 -6.27 4.72
CA HIS A 102 0.20 -5.93 4.04
C HIS A 102 1.46 -6.43 4.77
N LYS A 103 1.42 -6.60 6.11
CA LYS A 103 2.63 -6.89 6.90
C LYS A 103 2.39 -7.77 8.13
N GLY A 104 3.45 -8.43 8.59
CA GLY A 104 3.44 -9.24 9.81
C GLY A 104 2.56 -10.48 9.69
N TRP A 105 2.65 -11.22 8.59
CA TRP A 105 2.19 -12.60 8.46
C TRP A 105 3.33 -13.56 8.81
N ASN A 106 3.00 -14.79 9.21
CA ASN A 106 3.99 -15.87 9.26
C ASN A 106 4.11 -16.50 7.87
N TRP A 107 5.31 -16.46 7.27
CA TRP A 107 5.60 -17.01 5.93
C TRP A 107 6.47 -18.28 5.96
N ALA A 108 6.70 -18.88 7.14
CA ALA A 108 7.61 -20.03 7.28
C ALA A 108 7.23 -21.25 6.43
N THR A 109 5.96 -21.37 6.01
CA THR A 109 5.46 -22.42 5.10
C THR A 109 5.38 -21.98 3.64
N GLY A 110 6.07 -20.92 3.23
CA GLY A 110 6.02 -20.33 1.89
C GLY A 110 4.78 -19.49 1.57
N THR A 111 3.67 -19.72 2.27
CA THR A 111 2.41 -18.94 2.18
C THR A 111 2.08 -18.25 3.50
N ASN A 112 1.26 -17.20 3.48
CA ASN A 112 0.86 -16.48 4.68
C ASN A 112 -0.03 -17.32 5.60
N ARG A 113 0.40 -17.39 6.86
CA ARG A 113 -0.31 -17.97 8.00
C ARG A 113 -0.47 -16.93 9.09
N CYS A 114 -1.50 -17.12 9.92
CA CYS A 114 -1.72 -16.30 11.10
C CYS A 114 -0.46 -16.24 11.98
N PRO A 115 -0.09 -15.06 12.51
CA PRO A 115 1.00 -14.91 13.46
C PRO A 115 0.85 -15.78 14.70
N TRP A 116 1.98 -16.14 15.30
CA TRP A 116 2.02 -16.84 16.57
C TRP A 116 1.24 -16.05 17.64
N GLY A 117 0.36 -16.73 18.38
CA GLY A 117 -0.49 -16.10 19.39
C GLY A 117 -1.67 -15.27 18.86
N SER A 118 -1.90 -15.23 17.54
CA SER A 118 -3.12 -14.63 16.97
C SER A 118 -4.23 -15.67 16.82
N GLU A 119 -5.47 -15.23 17.02
CA GLU A 119 -6.68 -16.07 16.94
C GLU A 119 -7.51 -15.67 15.74
N CYS A 120 -8.14 -16.67 15.09
CA CYS A 120 -9.14 -16.40 14.06
C CYS A 120 -10.46 -15.94 14.68
N ARG A 121 -10.93 -14.75 14.29
CA ARG A 121 -12.15 -14.12 14.78
C ARG A 121 -13.00 -13.63 13.60
N PRO A 122 -14.32 -13.46 13.78
CA PRO A 122 -15.17 -12.86 12.75
C PRO A 122 -14.67 -11.50 12.29
N PHE A 123 -14.78 -11.23 10.99
CA PHE A 123 -14.39 -9.96 10.37
C PHE A 123 -15.02 -8.76 11.08
N HIS A 124 -16.28 -8.82 11.51
CA HIS A 124 -16.92 -7.72 12.25
C HIS A 124 -16.30 -7.45 13.64
N GLN A 125 -15.53 -8.37 14.22
CA GLN A 125 -14.80 -8.14 15.47
C GLN A 125 -13.42 -7.50 15.23
N VAL A 126 -12.79 -7.83 14.10
CA VAL A 126 -11.47 -7.28 13.70
C VAL A 126 -11.62 -5.94 12.98
N PHE A 127 -12.71 -5.77 12.24
CA PHE A 127 -13.10 -4.58 11.50
C PHE A 127 -14.52 -4.16 11.92
N PRO A 128 -14.69 -3.38 13.01
CA PRO A 128 -16.02 -3.07 13.56
C PRO A 128 -16.96 -2.30 12.64
N ARG A 129 -16.42 -1.57 11.66
CA ARG A 129 -17.18 -0.78 10.67
C ARG A 129 -16.59 -0.99 9.27
N PRO A 130 -17.34 -0.69 8.19
CA PRO A 130 -16.82 -0.73 6.82
C PRO A 130 -15.52 0.06 6.62
N GLN A 131 -15.43 1.26 7.19
CA GLN A 131 -14.21 2.08 7.15
C GLN A 131 -12.99 1.32 7.70
N ASP A 132 -13.15 0.60 8.81
CA ASP A 132 -12.04 -0.13 9.44
C ASP A 132 -11.51 -1.23 8.51
N LEU A 133 -12.37 -1.90 7.74
CA LEU A 133 -11.94 -2.86 6.71
C LEU A 133 -11.17 -2.15 5.59
N CYS A 134 -11.84 -1.26 4.86
CA CYS A 134 -11.32 -0.71 3.61
C CYS A 134 -10.03 0.10 3.80
N GLU A 135 -9.89 0.80 4.94
CA GLU A 135 -8.71 1.63 5.22
C GLU A 135 -7.56 0.83 5.85
N LYS A 136 -7.82 -0.12 6.75
CA LYS A 136 -6.73 -0.81 7.49
C LYS A 136 -6.18 -2.04 6.77
N ILE A 137 -7.02 -2.82 6.08
CA ILE A 137 -6.64 -4.12 5.53
C ILE A 137 -5.41 -4.01 4.62
N TRP A 138 -5.36 -2.97 3.80
CA TRP A 138 -4.21 -2.65 2.94
C TRP A 138 -3.41 -1.42 3.38
N SER A 139 -3.28 -1.16 4.68
CA SER A 139 -2.41 -0.08 5.22
C SER A 139 -2.64 1.27 4.53
N GLY A 140 -3.89 1.74 4.47
CA GLY A 140 -4.25 3.03 3.88
C GLY A 140 -4.25 3.12 2.36
N SER A 141 -4.25 2.00 1.61
CA SER A 141 -4.44 2.03 0.14
C SER A 141 -5.71 2.80 -0.25
N PHE A 142 -6.81 2.53 0.45
CA PHE A 142 -8.07 3.25 0.30
C PHE A 142 -8.33 4.17 1.48
N ARG A 143 -9.22 5.13 1.23
CA ARG A 143 -9.92 5.96 2.20
C ARG A 143 -11.41 5.87 1.88
N LEU A 144 -12.27 5.70 2.88
CA LEU A 144 -13.71 5.70 2.66
C LEU A 144 -14.17 7.10 2.24
N SER A 145 -14.77 7.23 1.06
CA SER A 145 -15.40 8.47 0.63
C SER A 145 -16.83 8.57 1.18
N PRO A 146 -17.30 9.76 1.60
CA PRO A 146 -18.72 9.98 1.86
C PRO A 146 -19.56 9.94 0.57
N GLU A 147 -18.91 10.04 -0.59
CA GLU A 147 -19.54 10.09 -1.90
C GLU A 147 -20.10 8.75 -2.34
N ARG A 148 -21.23 8.79 -3.05
CA ARG A 148 -21.91 7.60 -3.58
C ARG A 148 -21.38 7.21 -4.96
N ARG A 149 -21.55 5.94 -5.33
CA ARG A 149 -21.38 5.45 -6.71
C ARG A 149 -22.05 6.38 -7.72
N GLY A 150 -21.37 6.65 -8.83
CA GLY A 150 -21.86 7.54 -9.90
C GLY A 150 -21.69 9.05 -9.66
N SER A 151 -21.26 9.50 -8.48
CA SER A 151 -21.01 10.93 -8.18
C SER A 151 -19.91 11.60 -9.04
N GLY A 152 -19.00 10.81 -9.62
CA GLY A 152 -17.76 11.32 -10.22
C GLY A 152 -16.75 11.83 -9.19
N ARG A 153 -16.95 11.51 -7.89
CA ARG A 153 -16.13 11.96 -6.76
C ARG A 153 -15.52 10.82 -5.93
N CYS A 154 -15.77 9.57 -6.29
CA CYS A 154 -15.16 8.40 -5.66
C CYS A 154 -14.89 7.30 -6.69
N ILE A 155 -13.88 6.47 -6.41
CA ILE A 155 -13.48 5.34 -7.23
C ILE A 155 -14.40 4.15 -6.92
N GLN A 156 -14.88 3.50 -7.99
CA GLN A 156 -15.73 2.30 -7.93
C GLN A 156 -14.87 1.07 -8.24
N MET A 157 -14.92 0.05 -7.38
CA MET A 157 -14.38 -1.28 -7.68
C MET A 157 -15.33 -2.03 -8.62
N TRP A 158 -16.64 -1.86 -8.41
CA TRP A 158 -17.69 -2.49 -9.20
C TRP A 158 -18.37 -1.49 -10.13
N PHE A 159 -18.33 -1.75 -11.44
CA PHE A 159 -19.04 -0.97 -12.44
C PHE A 159 -19.44 -1.85 -13.64
N ASP A 160 -20.47 -1.43 -14.37
CA ASP A 160 -20.89 -2.05 -15.62
C ASP A 160 -20.07 -1.48 -16.80
N PRO A 161 -19.22 -2.27 -17.47
CA PRO A 161 -18.42 -1.78 -18.59
C PRO A 161 -19.25 -1.37 -19.80
N ALA A 162 -20.50 -1.85 -19.96
CA ALA A 162 -21.37 -1.40 -21.04
C ALA A 162 -21.76 0.08 -20.91
N ARG A 163 -21.60 0.66 -19.71
CA ARG A 163 -21.82 2.08 -19.41
C ARG A 163 -20.52 2.90 -19.37
N GLY A 164 -19.38 2.28 -19.73
CA GLY A 164 -18.04 2.85 -19.65
C GLY A 164 -17.48 2.86 -18.23
N ASN A 165 -16.15 3.05 -18.12
CA ASN A 165 -15.45 3.09 -16.84
C ASN A 165 -15.66 4.46 -16.15
N PRO A 166 -16.36 4.53 -15.00
CA PRO A 166 -16.66 5.80 -14.31
C PRO A 166 -15.42 6.45 -13.70
N ASN A 167 -14.38 5.67 -13.40
CA ASN A 167 -13.17 6.14 -12.71
C ASN A 167 -12.34 7.12 -13.57
N VAL A 168 -12.56 7.14 -14.90
CA VAL A 168 -11.94 8.12 -15.82
C VAL A 168 -12.31 9.56 -15.43
N ALA A 169 -13.58 9.83 -15.09
CA ALA A 169 -14.02 11.16 -14.66
C ALA A 169 -13.47 11.53 -13.29
N VAL A 170 -13.47 10.57 -12.36
CA VAL A 170 -12.96 10.72 -10.99
C VAL A 170 -11.46 11.08 -11.00
N ALA A 171 -10.66 10.32 -11.75
CA ALA A 171 -9.23 10.54 -11.86
C ALA A 171 -8.90 11.92 -12.45
N ARG A 172 -9.63 12.35 -13.50
CA ARG A 172 -9.49 13.68 -14.10
C ARG A 172 -9.80 14.80 -13.09
N TYR A 173 -10.85 14.64 -12.28
CA TYR A 173 -11.21 15.61 -11.25
C TYR A 173 -10.11 15.79 -10.19
N TYR A 174 -9.63 14.69 -9.60
CA TYR A 174 -8.59 14.76 -8.57
C TYR A 174 -7.22 15.18 -9.12
N ALA A 175 -6.87 14.82 -10.37
CA ALA A 175 -5.70 15.36 -11.06
C ALA A 175 -5.82 16.88 -11.28
N GLY A 176 -7.03 17.38 -11.56
CA GLY A 176 -7.32 18.81 -11.65
C GLY A 176 -7.06 19.53 -10.32
N ILE A 177 -7.62 19.04 -9.21
CA ILE A 177 -7.39 19.61 -7.87
C ILE A 177 -5.89 19.67 -7.54
N LYS A 178 -5.15 18.56 -7.74
CA LYS A 178 -3.70 18.53 -7.46
C LYS A 178 -2.93 19.59 -8.25
N ARG A 179 -3.29 19.83 -9.52
CA ARG A 179 -2.67 20.90 -10.34
C ARG A 179 -3.04 22.30 -9.87
N SER A 180 -4.27 22.50 -9.38
CA SER A 180 -4.77 23.78 -8.85
C SER A 180 -4.35 24.06 -7.40
N SER A 181 -3.66 23.14 -6.71
CA SER A 181 -3.20 23.32 -5.33
C SER A 181 -1.82 22.66 -5.09
N PRO A 182 -0.72 23.22 -5.64
CA PRO A 182 0.62 22.61 -5.57
C PRO A 182 1.30 22.65 -4.19
N GLY A 183 0.63 23.12 -3.14
CA GLY A 183 1.24 23.61 -1.90
C GLY A 183 1.18 22.70 -0.66
N GLN A 184 0.80 21.42 -0.80
CA GLN A 184 0.73 20.48 0.33
C GLN A 184 1.35 19.10 0.02
N GLU A 185 2.61 19.11 -0.42
CA GLU A 185 3.48 17.93 -0.35
C GLU A 185 4.62 18.28 0.62
N GLY A 186 4.60 17.71 1.83
CA GLY A 186 5.31 18.24 2.98
C GLY A 186 6.81 17.89 2.99
N THR A 187 7.65 18.91 2.83
CA THR A 187 9.07 18.86 3.22
C THR A 187 9.20 18.68 4.73
N LEU A 188 9.26 17.43 5.22
CA LEU A 188 9.82 17.14 6.54
C LEU A 188 11.36 17.02 6.44
N ALA A 189 12.00 18.17 6.24
CA ALA A 189 13.35 18.37 6.75
C ALA A 189 13.23 18.80 8.23
N PRO A 190 14.07 18.31 9.15
CA PRO A 190 14.01 18.72 10.55
C PRO A 190 14.35 20.20 10.68
N GLN A 191 13.45 21.00 11.25
CA GLN A 191 13.76 22.38 11.62
C GLN A 191 14.58 22.37 12.93
N SER A 192 15.83 22.82 12.83
CA SER A 192 16.61 23.26 13.99
C SER A 192 16.33 24.75 14.22
N ASP A 193 15.56 25.07 15.26
CA ASP A 193 15.39 26.46 15.72
C ASP A 193 16.72 27.03 16.26
N GLY A 194 17.01 28.31 15.95
CA GLY A 194 18.26 28.95 16.39
C GLY A 194 18.60 30.26 15.69
N SER A 195 17.77 31.29 15.85
CA SER A 195 18.08 32.64 15.35
C SER A 195 19.29 33.27 16.07
N GLY A 196 20.27 33.76 15.32
CA GLY A 196 21.43 34.49 15.85
C GLY A 196 22.12 35.37 14.79
N ARG A 197 22.17 36.69 15.03
CA ARG A 197 22.81 37.67 14.13
C ARG A 197 24.33 37.53 14.12
N ALA A 198 24.94 37.78 12.96
CA ALA A 198 26.39 37.89 12.82
C ALA A 198 26.95 39.23 13.35
N LEU A 199 28.17 39.21 13.90
CA LEU A 199 29.35 40.05 13.53
C LEU A 199 30.54 39.70 14.49
N PRO A 200 31.80 40.08 14.18
CA PRO A 200 32.98 39.26 14.51
C PRO A 200 33.81 39.75 15.70
N CYS A 201 34.77 38.92 16.15
CA CYS A 201 35.88 39.33 17.01
C CYS A 201 37.18 38.52 16.72
N PRO A 202 38.37 39.00 17.12
CA PRO A 202 39.65 38.57 16.55
C PRO A 202 40.51 37.64 17.43
N ALA A 203 41.54 37.08 16.79
CA ALA A 203 42.90 36.81 17.27
C ALA A 203 43.19 36.43 18.76
N LEU A 204 43.74 35.21 18.89
CA LEU A 204 44.98 34.85 19.61
C LEU A 204 45.04 34.68 21.15
N LEU A 205 45.84 33.66 21.51
CA LEU A 205 46.32 33.20 22.83
C LEU A 205 45.35 32.28 23.62
N LEU A 206 45.78 31.13 24.18
CA LEU A 206 47.09 30.47 24.13
C LEU A 206 46.99 28.91 24.18
N LEU A 207 48.15 28.25 24.20
CA LEU A 207 48.44 26.81 24.29
C LEU A 207 49.00 26.49 25.70
N PRO A 208 48.97 25.23 26.23
CA PRO A 208 49.97 24.23 25.81
C PRO A 208 49.66 22.70 25.90
N LEU A 209 50.39 21.93 25.07
CA LEU A 209 50.83 20.50 25.20
C LEU A 209 49.76 19.37 25.14
N LEU A 210 49.57 18.56 24.07
CA LEU A 210 50.47 17.61 23.32
C LEU A 210 51.25 16.61 24.21
N PRO A 211 51.63 15.38 23.75
CA PRO A 211 51.38 14.70 22.45
C PRO A 211 51.11 13.15 22.47
N LEU A 212 50.74 12.59 21.29
CA LEU A 212 51.13 11.27 20.66
C LEU A 212 51.07 9.94 21.47
N ALA A 213 51.03 8.72 20.90
CA ALA A 213 51.26 8.18 19.55
C ALA A 213 50.44 6.85 19.38
N LEU A 214 49.94 6.47 18.18
CA LEU A 214 50.60 5.66 17.13
C LEU A 214 50.88 4.18 17.53
N LEU A 215 50.73 3.12 16.72
CA LEU A 215 50.51 2.94 15.27
C LEU A 215 50.09 1.46 14.95
N LEU A 216 49.32 1.22 13.85
CA LEU A 216 49.18 0.01 12.97
C LEU A 216 49.20 -1.44 13.56
N LEU A 217 48.39 -2.39 13.04
CA LEU A 217 48.73 -3.19 11.84
C LEU A 217 47.51 -3.97 11.26
N LEU A 218 47.56 -4.19 9.93
CA LEU A 218 46.74 -5.04 9.05
C LEU A 218 47.52 -6.36 8.73
N PRO A 219 47.10 -7.33 7.86
CA PRO A 219 45.85 -7.55 7.09
C PRO A 219 45.26 -9.00 7.26
N PRO A 220 44.96 -9.84 6.22
CA PRO A 220 43.61 -10.04 5.64
C PRO A 220 43.12 -11.53 5.63
N GLU A 221 41.90 -11.80 5.10
CA GLU A 221 41.67 -12.75 3.97
C GLU A 221 40.17 -13.13 3.70
N LEU A 222 39.89 -13.42 2.42
CA LEU A 222 38.94 -14.40 1.83
C LEU A 222 37.39 -14.34 1.97
N GLY A 223 36.76 -14.19 0.79
CA GLY A 223 35.52 -14.89 0.37
C GLY A 223 34.18 -14.21 0.70
N GLY A 224 33.15 -14.22 -0.16
CA GLY A 224 33.05 -14.78 -1.52
C GLY A 224 31.65 -14.51 -2.12
N SER A 225 31.55 -14.46 -3.45
CA SER A 225 30.38 -14.07 -4.24
C SER A 225 29.05 -14.77 -3.91
N ARG A 226 27.93 -14.03 -4.01
CA ARG A 226 26.90 -14.25 -5.06
C ARG A 226 25.74 -13.24 -5.01
N ALA A 227 25.55 -12.51 -6.12
CA ALA A 227 24.32 -11.81 -6.42
C ALA A 227 23.35 -12.75 -7.17
N TRP A 228 22.11 -12.84 -6.70
CA TRP A 228 20.94 -13.39 -7.41
C TRP A 228 19.83 -12.35 -7.18
N GLY A 229 19.09 -11.88 -8.18
CA GLY A 229 18.93 -12.37 -9.54
C GLY A 229 17.44 -12.51 -9.80
N SER A 230 16.86 -11.58 -10.57
CA SER A 230 15.42 -11.48 -10.82
C SER A 230 14.84 -12.71 -11.52
N LEU A 231 13.60 -13.07 -11.15
CA LEU A 231 12.61 -13.78 -11.96
C LEU A 231 11.21 -13.34 -11.49
#